data_AF-A0A100W2M1-F1
#
_entry.id   AF-A0A100W2M1-F1
#
_cell.length_a   1.000
_cell.length_b   1.000
_cell.length_c   1.000
_cell.angle_alpha   90.00
_cell.angle_beta   90.00
_cell.angle_gamma   90.00
#
_symmetry.space_group_name_H-M   'P 1'
#
loop_
_entity.id
_entity.type
_entity.pdbx_description
1 polymer ?
#
loop_
_entity_poly.entity_id
_entity_poly.type
_entity_poly.pdbx_seq_one_letter_code
_entity_poly.pdbx_strand_id
1 'polypeptide(L)' 'MAVHVFVSPDLPAHWRRLDEFEGPGYRRVPVSVSSEAGEVSAYVYALVDDPGQTSRQSSL' A
#
# COMPACT_ATOMS: atom_id res chain seq x y z
N MET A 1 -13.33 -1.89 13.16
CA MET A 1 -12.17 -2.79 12.92
C MET A 1 -10.94 -1.91 12.82
N ALA A 2 -9.86 -2.25 13.53
CA ALA A 2 -8.63 -1.45 13.54
C ALA A 2 -7.71 -1.85 12.38
N VAL A 3 -7.10 -0.87 11.71
CA VAL A 3 -6.08 -1.08 10.68
C VAL A 3 -4.71 -0.93 11.34
N HIS A 4 -3.81 -1.87 11.07
CA HIS A 4 -2.43 -1.82 11.56
C HIS A 4 -1.47 -1.58 10.40
N VAL A 5 -0.58 -0.61 10.54
CA VAL A 5 0.48 -0.31 9.57
C VAL A 5 1.77 -0.94 10.05
N PHE A 6 2.37 -1.79 9.22
CA PHE A 6 3.69 -2.35 9.49
C PHE A 6 4.77 -1.33 9.16
N VAL A 7 5.68 -1.07 10.11
CA VAL A 7 6.78 -0.11 9.97
C VAL A 7 8.11 -0.81 10.28
N SER A 8 9.12 -0.57 9.45
CA SER A 8 10.49 -1.01 9.70
C SER A 8 11.48 -0.19 8.85
N PRO A 9 12.63 0.20 9.40
CA PRO A 9 13.67 0.90 8.64
C PRO A 9 14.31 0.03 7.54
N ASP A 10 14.20 -1.29 7.63
CA ASP A 10 14.77 -2.24 6.67
C ASP A 10 13.89 -2.48 5.45
N LEU A 11 12.65 -1.96 5.44
CA LEU A 11 11.71 -2.12 4.33
C LEU A 11 12.27 -1.77 2.94
N PRO A 12 13.03 -0.67 2.76
CA PRO A 12 13.66 -0.36 1.47
C PRO A 12 14.54 -1.48 0.92
N ALA A 13 15.23 -2.22 1.79
CA ALA A 13 16.08 -3.35 1.38
C ALA A 13 15.26 -4.60 1.02
N HIS A 14 14.02 -4.72 1.52
CA HIS A 14 13.15 -5.88 1.33
C HIS A 14 12.07 -5.69 0.26
N TRP A 15 11.95 -4.50 -0.30
CA TRP A 15 10.91 -4.17 -1.29
C TRP A 15 10.84 -5.12 -2.45
N ARG A 16 11.98 -5.46 -3.06
CA ARG A 16 12.00 -6.39 -4.19
C ARG A 16 11.45 -7.76 -3.82
N ARG A 17 11.85 -8.29 -2.66
CA ARG A 17 11.37 -9.60 -2.17
C ARG A 17 9.87 -9.60 -1.91
N LEU A 18 9.34 -8.50 -1.36
CA LEU A 18 7.91 -8.33 -1.14
C LEU A 18 7.15 -8.24 -2.47
N ASP A 19 7.68 -7.48 -3.43
CA ASP A 19 7.12 -7.41 -4.79
C ASP A 19 7.11 -8.78 -5.49
N GLU A 20 8.18 -9.56 -5.34
CA GLU A 20 8.29 -10.93 -5.87
C GLU A 20 7.33 -11.92 -5.17
N PHE A 21 7.12 -11.76 -3.86
CA PHE A 21 6.23 -12.62 -3.08
C PHE A 21 4.75 -12.46 -3.49
N GLU A 22 4.32 -11.22 -3.71
CA GLU A 22 2.95 -10.92 -4.15
C GLU A 22 2.73 -11.30 -5.62
N GLY A 23 3.80 -11.17 -6.43
CA GLY A 23 3.81 -11.59 -7.82
C GLY A 23 3.10 -10.62 -8.78
N PRO A 24 3.02 -10.96 -10.07
CA PRO A 24 2.62 -10.03 -11.13
C PRO A 24 1.15 -9.60 -11.09
N GLY A 25 0.30 -10.30 -10.33
CA GLY A 25 -1.12 -9.93 -10.14
C GLY A 25 -1.32 -8.71 -9.25
N TYR A 26 -0.28 -8.30 -8.52
CA TYR A 26 -0.33 -7.20 -7.56
C TYR A 26 0.73 -6.14 -7.86
N ARG A 27 0.41 -4.90 -7.51
CA ARG A 27 1.33 -3.76 -7.58
C ARG A 27 1.33 -3.00 -6.27
N ARG A 28 2.52 -2.60 -5.83
CA ARG A 28 2.68 -1.70 -4.69
C ARG A 28 2.22 -0.29 -5.07
N VAL A 29 1.24 0.24 -4.34
CA VAL A 29 0.63 1.56 -4.55
C VAL A 29 0.78 2.39 -3.27
N PRO A 30 1.22 3.66 -3.36
CA PRO A 30 1.26 4.55 -2.20
C PRO A 30 -0.17 4.91 -1.76
N VAL A 31 -0.39 4.91 -0.44
CA VAL A 31 -1.67 5.25 0.18
C VAL A 31 -1.46 6.12 1.42
N SER A 32 -2.45 6.94 1.72
CA SER A 32 -2.57 7.64 2.99
C SER A 32 -3.46 6.84 3.93
N VAL A 33 -2.96 6.49 5.11
CA VAL A 33 -3.70 5.75 6.15
C VAL A 33 -4.08 6.71 7.28
N SER A 34 -5.37 6.86 7.54
CA SER A 34 -5.86 7.62 8.69
C SER A 34 -5.70 6.80 9.98
N SER A 35 -4.87 7.29 10.90
CA SER A 35 -4.66 6.73 12.24
C SER A 35 -5.09 7.73 13.32
N GLU A 36 -5.22 7.27 14.56
CA GLU A 36 -5.49 8.13 15.72
C GLU A 36 -4.38 9.18 15.92
N ALA A 37 -3.16 8.88 15.50
CA ALA A 37 -2.02 9.79 15.53
C ALA A 37 -1.95 10.75 14.32
N GLY A 38 -2.89 10.65 13.37
CA GLY A 38 -2.91 11.42 12.12
C GLY A 38 -2.75 10.56 10.87
N GLU A 39 -2.48 11.20 9.74
CA GLU A 39 -2.29 10.52 8.46
C GLU A 39 -0.86 9.97 8.33
N VAL A 40 -0.74 8.71 7.91
CA VAL A 40 0.53 8.03 7.71
C VAL A 40 0.63 7.57 6.26
N SER A 41 1.72 7.95 5.58
CA SER A 41 2.03 7.43 4.25
C SER A 41 2.51 5.98 4.34
N ALA A 42 1.87 5.10 3.60
CA ALA A 42 2.19 3.67 3.54
C ALA A 42 2.05 3.15 2.11
N TYR A 43 2.26 1.85 1.95
CA TYR A 43 2.02 1.16 0.69
C TYR A 43 1.05 -0.01 0.89
N VAL A 44 0.23 -0.26 -0.12
CA VAL A 44 -0.61 -1.45 -0.22
C VAL A 44 -0.32 -2.18 -1.53
N TYR A 45 -0.43 -3.50 -1.54
CA TYR A 45 -0.42 -4.30 -2.76
C TYR A 45 -1.85 -4.44 -3.27
N ALA A 46 -2.14 -3.79 -4.40
CA ALA A 46 -3.45 -3.83 -5.03
C ALA A 46 -3.41 -4.67 -6.31
N LEU A 47 -4.54 -5.30 -6.65
CA LEU A 47 -4.68 -6.04 -7.89
C LEU A 47 -4.48 -5.12 -9.10
N VAL A 48 -3.73 -5.58 -10.09
CA VAL A 48 -3.40 -4.81 -11.30
C VAL A 48 -4.62 -4.53 -12.17
N ASP A 49 -5.67 -5.35 -12.08
CA ASP A 49 -6.94 -5.22 -12.80
C ASP A 49 -8.10 -4.86 -11.86
N ASP A 50 -7.85 -4.10 -10.79
CA ASP A 50 -8.95 -3.65 -9.90
C ASP A 50 -9.61 -2.38 -10.47
N PRO A 51 -10.82 -2.46 -11.09
CA PRO A 51 -11.52 -1.29 -11.59
C PRO A 51 -11.99 -0.33 -10.48
N GLY A 52 -11.90 -0.73 -9.21
CA GLY A 52 -12.27 0.08 -8.05
C GLY A 52 -11.23 1.09 -7.60
N GLN A 53 -9.94 0.87 -7.93
CA GLN A 53 -8.83 1.74 -7.55
C GLN A 53 -8.77 3.07 -8.34
N THR A 54 -9.11 3.05 -9.63
CA THR A 54 -9.04 4.23 -10.52
C THR A 54 -9.98 5.37 -10.09
N SER A 55 -11.07 5.05 -9.39
CA SER A 55 -12.15 6.00 -9.08
C SER A 55 -11.95 6.78 -7.77
N ARG A 56 -11.03 6.37 -6.89
CA ARG A 56 -10.83 6.99 -5.56
C ARG A 56 -9.67 7.99 -5.48
N GLN A 57 -8.77 8.01 -6.48
CA GLN A 57 -7.60 8.92 -6.49
C GLN A 57 -7.87 10.28 -7.16
N SER A 58 -9.07 10.50 -7.73
CA SER A 58 -9.43 11.69 -8.50
C SER A 58 -10.17 12.78 -7.70
N SER A 59 -9.98 12.85 -6.38
CA SER A 59 -10.52 13.94 -5.56
C SER A 59 -9.47 14.42 -4.57
N LEU A 60 -8.57 15.26 -5.09
CA LEU A 60 -7.80 16.28 -4.38
C LEU A 60 -7.57 17.44 -5.34
#